data_AF-A0A1Y0MDC4-F1
#
_entry.id   AF-A0A1Y0MDC4-F1
#
_cell.length_a   1.000
_cell.length_b   1.000
_cell.length_c   1.000
_cell.angle_alpha   90.00
_cell.angle_beta   90.00
_cell.angle_gamma   90.00
#
_symmetry.space_group_name_H-M   'P 1'
#
loop_
_entity.id
_entity.type
_entity.pdbx_description
1 polymer ?
#
loop_
_entity_poly.entity_id
_entity_poly.type
_entity_poly.pdbx_seq_one_letter_code
_entity_poly.pdbx_strand_id
1 'polypeptide(L)'
;MDLYCLEDFKVEFEKLNSKKSYKTIEADLINYFFDKSTQELASGTRLNNSDDTPYIKKRLRGSGGFRCYYLLIIKNEALYLMFVHPKTGSKGSENITDESKAYLYKKVLECIKSEDLYRLTLNDSKTKINFQKVISVPS
;
A
#
# COMPACT_ATOMS: atom_id res chain seq x y z
N MET A 1 -8.02 -11.04 6.74
CA MET A 1 -7.48 -9.70 6.46
C MET A 1 -8.00 -9.12 5.15
N ASP A 2 -8.57 -7.92 5.21
CA ASP A 2 -8.96 -7.13 4.04
C ASP A 2 -7.84 -6.18 3.59
N LEU A 3 -7.68 -6.06 2.27
CA LEU A 3 -6.64 -5.24 1.65
C LEU A 3 -7.29 -4.08 0.88
N TYR A 4 -6.90 -2.85 1.22
CA TYR A 4 -7.38 -1.64 0.59
C TYR A 4 -6.23 -0.77 0.11
N CYS A 5 -6.51 0.18 -0.79
CA CYS A 5 -5.59 1.25 -1.13
C CYS A 5 -6.28 2.60 -1.33
N LEU A 6 -5.48 3.66 -1.24
CA LEU A 6 -5.88 5.01 -1.64
C LEU A 6 -5.89 5.14 -3.17
N GLU A 7 -6.63 6.13 -3.69
CA GLU A 7 -6.57 6.51 -5.11
C GLU A 7 -5.13 6.84 -5.54
N ASP A 8 -4.41 7.65 -4.76
CA ASP A 8 -3.02 8.03 -5.06
C ASP A 8 -2.10 6.81 -5.21
N PHE A 9 -2.32 5.78 -4.38
CA PHE A 9 -1.57 4.53 -4.49
C PHE A 9 -1.87 3.84 -5.82
N LYS A 10 -3.16 3.70 -6.18
CA LYS A 10 -3.59 3.08 -7.43
C LYS A 10 -3.00 3.80 -8.64
N VAL A 11 -3.07 5.13 -8.66
CA VAL A 11 -2.53 5.96 -9.75
C VAL A 11 -1.01 5.76 -9.91
N GLU A 12 -0.24 5.81 -8.81
CA GLU A 12 1.21 5.58 -8.91
C GLU A 12 1.54 4.13 -9.27
N PHE A 13 0.78 3.15 -8.77
CA PHE A 13 0.90 1.76 -9.17
C PHE A 13 0.71 1.59 -10.69
N GLU A 14 -0.38 2.10 -11.26
CA GLU A 14 -0.69 1.99 -12.69
C GLU A 14 0.38 2.68 -13.55
N LYS A 15 0.85 3.85 -13.13
CA LYS A 15 1.94 4.60 -13.77
C LYS A 15 3.28 3.88 -13.71
N LEU A 16 3.57 3.11 -12.67
CA LEU A 16 4.77 2.29 -12.57
C LEU A 16 4.61 1.00 -13.38
N ASN A 17 3.49 0.30 -13.23
CA ASN A 17 3.23 -1.00 -13.87
C ASN A 17 3.20 -0.90 -15.42
N SER A 18 2.78 0.24 -15.96
CA SER A 18 2.83 0.52 -17.41
C SER A 18 4.25 0.63 -17.99
N LYS A 19 5.29 0.74 -17.15
CA LYS A 19 6.69 0.89 -17.59
C LYS A 19 7.46 -0.41 -17.44
N LYS A 20 8.15 -0.80 -18.51
CA LYS A 20 8.99 -2.02 -18.55
C LYS A 20 9.98 -2.10 -17.37
N SER A 21 10.58 -0.98 -16.97
CA SER A 21 11.57 -0.91 -15.88
C SER A 21 11.00 -1.21 -14.48
N TYR A 22 9.68 -1.14 -14.29
CA TYR A 22 9.03 -1.34 -13.00
C TYR A 22 7.96 -2.44 -13.04
N LYS A 23 7.99 -3.30 -14.06
CA LYS A 23 6.99 -4.35 -14.31
C LYS A 23 6.92 -5.43 -13.20
N THR A 24 7.88 -5.46 -12.28
CA THR A 24 7.83 -6.37 -11.13
C THR A 24 6.96 -5.85 -10.00
N ILE A 25 6.52 -4.58 -10.02
CA ILE A 25 5.78 -3.96 -8.91
C ILE A 25 4.56 -4.77 -8.49
N GLU A 26 3.78 -5.28 -9.45
CA GLU A 26 2.59 -6.06 -9.17
C GLU A 26 2.91 -7.39 -8.50
N ALA A 27 3.86 -8.15 -9.06
CA ALA A 27 4.32 -9.39 -8.44
C ALA A 27 4.94 -9.15 -7.05
N ASP A 28 5.68 -8.06 -6.86
CA ASP A 28 6.32 -7.71 -5.59
C ASP A 28 5.28 -7.33 -4.52
N LEU A 29 4.19 -6.66 -4.91
CA LEU A 29 3.05 -6.37 -4.03
C LEU A 29 2.27 -7.65 -3.69
N ILE A 30 1.98 -8.49 -4.69
CA ILE A 30 1.26 -9.76 -4.50
C ILE A 30 2.01 -10.64 -3.49
N ASN A 31 3.30 -10.87 -3.74
CA ASN A 31 4.13 -11.74 -2.91
C ASN A 31 4.29 -11.25 -1.47
N TYR A 32 4.23 -9.93 -1.26
CA TYR A 32 4.45 -9.36 0.08
C TYR A 32 3.16 -9.18 0.88
N PHE A 33 2.04 -8.79 0.26
CA PHE A 33 0.84 -8.37 0.98
C PHE A 33 -0.29 -9.40 1.01
N PHE A 34 -0.38 -10.28 0.02
CA PHE A 34 -1.47 -11.25 -0.06
C PHE A 34 -1.10 -12.56 0.62
N ASP A 35 -2.11 -13.26 1.15
CA ASP A 35 -1.95 -14.50 1.92
C ASP A 35 -1.02 -14.33 3.14
N LYS A 36 -1.04 -13.13 3.76
CA LYS A 36 -0.24 -12.74 4.93
C LYS A 36 -1.09 -12.29 6.11
N SER A 37 -0.62 -12.59 7.31
CA SER A 37 -1.19 -12.10 8.57
C SER A 37 -0.77 -10.65 8.88
N THR A 38 -1.54 -9.96 9.72
CA THR A 38 -1.19 -8.60 10.19
C THR A 38 0.14 -8.59 10.96
N GLN A 39 0.48 -9.68 11.66
CA GLN A 39 1.74 -9.84 12.38
C GLN A 39 2.94 -9.94 11.43
N GLU A 40 2.83 -10.73 10.35
CA GLU A 40 3.89 -10.81 9.33
C GLU A 40 4.11 -9.45 8.64
N LEU A 41 3.01 -8.72 8.41
CA LEU A 41 3.01 -7.42 7.75
C LEU A 41 3.39 -6.28 8.69
N ALA A 42 3.39 -6.50 10.01
CA ALA A 42 3.92 -5.55 10.98
C ALA A 42 5.46 -5.42 10.91
N SER A 43 6.12 -6.24 10.07
CA SER A 43 7.56 -6.19 9.86
C SER A 43 7.97 -5.00 8.95
N GLY A 44 8.69 -4.01 9.49
CA GLY A 44 9.18 -2.86 8.72
C GLY A 44 9.64 -1.71 9.61
N THR A 45 9.95 -0.56 9.00
CA THR A 45 10.21 0.66 9.78
C THR A 45 8.86 1.25 10.18
N ARG A 46 8.54 1.17 11.47
CA ARG A 46 7.35 1.85 12.03
C ARG A 46 7.59 3.37 12.01
N LEU A 47 6.58 4.10 11.55
CA LEU A 47 6.57 5.56 11.41
C LEU A 47 5.74 6.24 12.51
N ASN A 48 5.08 5.45 13.35
CA ASN A 48 4.37 5.87 14.56
C ASN A 48 4.72 4.93 15.72
N ASN A 49 4.20 5.19 16.92
CA ASN A 49 4.42 4.35 18.12
C ASN A 49 3.17 3.52 18.50
N SER A 50 2.24 3.30 17.56
CA SER A 50 0.98 2.60 17.84
C SER A 50 1.11 1.12 17.51
N ASP A 51 0.96 0.24 18.49
CA ASP A 51 0.95 -1.22 18.27
C ASP A 51 -0.33 -1.70 17.60
N ASP A 52 -1.48 -1.13 17.95
CA ASP A 52 -2.80 -1.47 17.39
C ASP A 52 -2.98 -1.00 15.94
N THR A 53 -2.36 0.14 15.60
CA THR A 53 -2.44 0.77 14.28
C THR A 53 -1.07 1.12 13.68
N PRO A 54 -0.22 0.11 13.37
CA PRO A 54 1.11 0.34 12.80
C PRO A 54 1.04 1.15 11.50
N TYR A 55 1.71 2.30 11.45
CA TYR A 55 2.04 2.97 10.19
C TYR A 55 3.44 2.55 9.77
N ILE A 56 3.58 1.87 8.65
CA ILE A 56 4.82 1.17 8.27
C ILE A 56 5.35 1.65 6.93
N LYS A 57 6.67 1.82 6.89
CA LYS A 57 7.47 1.87 5.66
C LYS A 57 8.18 0.55 5.47
N LYS A 58 7.97 -0.09 4.31
CA LYS A 58 8.64 -1.34 3.92
C LYS A 58 9.37 -1.20 2.59
N ARG A 59 10.51 -1.88 2.48
CA ARG A 59 11.18 -2.12 1.20
C ARG A 59 10.69 -3.45 0.64
N LEU A 60 10.15 -3.42 -0.56
CA LEU A 60 9.80 -4.60 -1.35
C LEU A 60 11.02 -4.91 -2.23
N ARG A 61 11.75 -5.99 -1.90
CA ARG A 61 13.05 -6.39 -2.51
C ARG A 61 14.25 -5.45 -2.26
N GLY A 62 15.39 -5.81 -2.87
CA GLY A 62 16.72 -5.20 -2.70
C GLY A 62 16.96 -3.91 -3.49
N SER A 63 18.10 -3.80 -4.18
CA SER A 63 18.59 -2.55 -4.79
C SER A 63 17.63 -1.93 -5.81
N GLY A 64 16.94 -2.73 -6.62
CA GLY A 64 15.91 -2.27 -7.59
C GLY A 64 14.47 -2.32 -7.08
N GLY A 65 14.28 -2.48 -5.77
CA GLY A 65 12.97 -2.66 -5.15
C GLY A 65 12.13 -1.38 -5.02
N PHE A 66 11.00 -1.52 -4.35
CA PHE A 66 10.06 -0.42 -4.08
C PHE A 66 10.04 -0.07 -2.60
N ARG A 67 9.74 1.19 -2.28
CA ARG A 67 9.33 1.58 -0.93
C ARG A 67 7.81 1.70 -0.92
N CYS A 68 7.18 0.99 0.00
CA CYS A 68 5.74 1.02 0.22
C CYS A 68 5.43 1.57 1.61
N TYR A 69 4.39 2.39 1.69
CA TYR A 69 3.87 2.99 2.92
C TYR A 69 2.45 2.49 3.11
N TYR A 70 2.15 1.93 4.28
CA TYR A 70 0.84 1.35 4.56
C TYR A 70 0.48 1.44 6.03
N LEU A 71 -0.81 1.47 6.31
CA LEU A 71 -1.39 1.43 7.64
C LEU A 71 -2.00 0.05 7.89
N LEU A 72 -1.69 -0.55 9.03
CA LEU A 72 -2.37 -1.73 9.55
C LEU A 72 -3.38 -1.31 10.61
N ILE A 73 -4.52 -1.99 10.66
CA ILE A 73 -5.46 -1.95 11.79
C ILE A 73 -5.62 -3.38 12.28
N ILE A 74 -4.91 -3.73 13.36
CA ILE A 74 -4.80 -5.13 13.82
C ILE A 74 -6.16 -5.68 14.24
N LYS A 75 -6.93 -4.91 15.03
CA LYS A 75 -8.24 -5.34 15.55
C LYS A 75 -9.27 -5.66 14.46
N ASN A 76 -9.18 -4.98 13.32
CA ASN A 76 -10.13 -5.15 12.21
C ASN A 76 -9.56 -6.04 11.10
N GLU A 77 -8.36 -6.61 11.29
CA GLU A 77 -7.59 -7.27 10.24
C GLU A 77 -7.63 -6.51 8.90
N ALA A 78 -7.32 -5.21 8.90
CA ALA A 78 -7.35 -4.40 7.70
C ALA A 78 -5.97 -3.81 7.41
N LEU A 79 -5.63 -3.74 6.12
CA LEU A 79 -4.43 -3.09 5.62
C LEU A 79 -4.78 -2.06 4.55
N TYR A 80 -4.18 -0.88 4.63
CA TYR A 80 -4.40 0.23 3.71
C TYR A 80 -3.07 0.64 3.07
N LEU A 81 -2.91 0.35 1.78
CA LEU A 81 -1.77 0.78 0.97
C LEU A 81 -1.92 2.26 0.62
N MET A 82 -0.96 3.07 1.05
CA MET A 82 -1.05 4.53 1.00
C MET A 82 -0.23 5.11 -0.14
N PHE A 83 1.00 4.62 -0.32
CA PHE A 83 1.91 5.12 -1.35
C PHE A 83 2.98 4.08 -1.71
N VAL A 84 3.43 4.09 -2.97
CA VAL A 84 4.54 3.28 -3.45
C VAL A 84 5.41 4.06 -4.42
N HIS A 85 6.73 3.91 -4.30
CA HIS A 85 7.67 4.48 -5.26
C HIS A 85 8.93 3.60 -5.39
N PRO A 86 9.59 3.57 -6.56
CA PRO A 86 10.81 2.79 -6.73
C PRO A 86 11.97 3.39 -5.92
N LYS A 87 12.90 2.53 -5.50
CA LYS A 87 14.11 2.95 -4.77
C LYS A 87 15.12 3.63 -5.69
N THR A 88 15.25 3.14 -6.91
CA THR A 88 16.26 3.52 -7.89
C THR A 88 15.63 3.67 -9.28
N GLY A 89 16.39 4.15 -10.26
CA GLY A 89 15.92 4.37 -11.63
C GLY A 89 15.38 5.78 -11.87
N SER A 90 14.85 6.03 -13.06
CA SER A 90 14.41 7.36 -13.50
C SER A 90 13.24 7.97 -12.70
N LYS A 91 12.52 7.13 -11.94
CA LYS A 91 11.48 7.54 -11.00
C LYS A 91 11.85 7.21 -9.55
N GLY A 92 13.08 6.75 -9.32
CA GLY A 92 13.61 6.49 -8.00
C GLY A 92 13.78 7.79 -7.24
N SER A 93 13.47 7.75 -5.95
CA SER A 93 13.62 8.90 -5.06
C SER A 93 14.11 8.44 -3.69
N GLU A 94 14.57 9.41 -2.89
CA GLU A 94 14.84 9.20 -1.48
C GLU A 94 13.54 8.88 -0.70
N ASN A 95 13.65 8.67 0.61
CA ASN A 95 12.44 8.53 1.41
C ASN A 95 11.61 9.83 1.32
N ILE A 96 10.29 9.70 1.43
CA ILE A 96 9.42 10.87 1.53
C ILE A 96 9.72 11.66 2.81
N THR A 97 9.46 12.97 2.79
CA THR A 97 9.70 13.87 3.93
C THR A 97 8.75 13.58 5.10
N ASP A 98 9.04 14.13 6.28
CA ASP A 98 8.17 13.94 7.45
C ASP A 98 6.81 14.61 7.26
N GLU A 99 6.75 15.75 6.58
CA GLU A 99 5.50 16.41 6.19
C GLU A 99 4.66 15.51 5.27
N SER A 100 5.32 14.84 4.31
CA SER A 100 4.66 13.89 3.40
C SER A 100 4.11 12.68 4.17
N LYS A 101 4.85 12.17 5.17
CA LYS A 101 4.38 11.05 6.01
C LYS A 101 3.15 11.45 6.82
N ALA A 102 3.17 12.64 7.43
CA ALA A 102 2.07 13.17 8.21
C ALA A 102 0.83 13.41 7.34
N TYR A 103 1.01 13.97 6.15
CA TYR A 103 -0.05 14.15 5.17
C TYR A 103 -0.69 12.82 4.76
N LEU A 104 0.12 11.82 4.39
CA LEU A 104 -0.38 10.49 4.04
C LEU A 104 -1.17 9.86 5.19
N TYR A 105 -0.66 9.99 6.43
CA TYR A 105 -1.34 9.46 7.62
C TYR A 105 -2.70 10.13 7.85
N LYS A 106 -2.79 11.45 7.73
CA LYS A 106 -4.07 12.16 7.82
C LYS A 106 -5.03 11.72 6.72
N LYS A 107 -4.54 11.65 5.48
CA LYS A 107 -5.35 11.29 4.30
C LYS A 107 -5.92 9.88 4.41
N VAL A 108 -5.15 8.88 4.84
CA VAL A 108 -5.67 7.51 4.98
C VAL A 108 -6.78 7.43 6.01
N LEU A 109 -6.69 8.17 7.13
CA LEU A 109 -7.74 8.20 8.14
C LEU A 109 -9.01 8.87 7.62
N GLU A 110 -8.90 9.90 6.79
CA GLU A 110 -10.04 10.55 6.13
C GLU A 110 -10.71 9.59 5.14
N CYS A 111 -9.93 8.94 4.26
CA CYS A 111 -10.45 7.97 3.29
C CYS A 111 -11.09 6.74 3.97
N ILE A 112 -10.56 6.28 5.11
CA ILE A 112 -11.20 5.22 5.91
C ILE A 112 -12.59 5.66 6.40
N LYS A 113 -12.71 6.90 6.90
CA LYS A 113 -13.98 7.42 7.41
C LYS A 113 -15.01 7.66 6.31
N SER A 114 -14.58 8.11 5.14
CA SER A 114 -15.46 8.40 4.00
C SER A 114 -15.66 7.20 3.08
N GLU A 115 -15.05 6.05 3.38
CA GLU A 115 -15.00 4.86 2.52
C GLU A 115 -14.48 5.14 1.09
N ASP A 116 -13.67 6.20 0.93
CA ASP A 116 -13.09 6.58 -0.35
C ASP A 116 -11.83 5.76 -0.64
N LEU A 117 -12.03 4.47 -0.89
CA LEU A 117 -10.99 3.46 -0.98
C LEU A 117 -11.23 2.52 -2.16
N TYR A 118 -10.18 1.79 -2.54
CA TYR A 118 -10.30 0.60 -3.38
C TYR A 118 -10.02 -0.63 -2.56
N ARG A 119 -10.88 -1.64 -2.66
CA ARG A 119 -10.58 -2.99 -2.21
C ARG A 119 -9.71 -3.68 -3.26
N LEU A 120 -8.67 -4.36 -2.81
CA LEU A 120 -7.75 -5.12 -3.64
C LEU A 120 -8.07 -6.60 -3.52
N THR A 121 -8.27 -7.26 -4.66
CA THR A 121 -8.41 -8.71 -4.75
C THR A 121 -7.47 -9.24 -5.82
N LEU A 122 -7.16 -10.53 -5.76
CA LEU A 122 -6.43 -11.18 -6.83
C LEU A 122 -7.40 -11.72 -7.87
N ASN A 123 -6.94 -11.80 -9.12
CA ASN A 123 -7.61 -12.62 -10.12
C ASN A 123 -7.47 -14.12 -9.79
N ASP A 124 -8.21 -14.97 -10.50
CA ASP A 124 -8.24 -16.42 -10.23
C ASP A 124 -6.86 -17.09 -10.26
N SER A 125 -5.96 -16.62 -11.12
CA SER A 125 -4.59 -17.16 -11.22
C SER A 125 -3.60 -16.56 -10.21
N LYS A 126 -4.03 -15.65 -9.33
CA LYS A 126 -3.19 -14.95 -8.33
C LYS A 126 -1.99 -14.22 -8.93
N THR A 127 -2.12 -13.73 -10.16
CA THR A 127 -1.03 -13.03 -10.88
C THR A 127 -1.30 -11.55 -11.12
N LYS A 128 -2.54 -11.11 -10.91
CA LYS A 128 -2.95 -9.72 -11.10
C LYS A 128 -3.79 -9.20 -9.94
N ILE A 129 -3.64 -7.92 -9.66
CA ILE A 129 -4.43 -7.18 -8.68
C ILE A 129 -5.61 -6.53 -9.38
N ASN A 130 -6.81 -6.80 -8.88
CA ASN A 130 -8.04 -6.11 -9.26
C ASN A 130 -8.33 -5.02 -8.22
N PHE A 131 -8.66 -3.81 -8.71
CA PHE A 131 -9.05 -2.68 -7.88
C PHE A 131 -10.55 -2.47 -8.00
N GLN A 132 -11.27 -2.66 -6.90
CA GLN A 132 -12.71 -2.42 -6.84
C GLN A 132 -12.98 -1.22 -5.94
N LYS A 133 -13.58 -0.15 -6.49
CA LYS A 133 -13.96 1.01 -5.68
C LYS A 133 -14.97 0.56 -4.62
N VAL A 134 -14.75 0.98 -3.37
CA VAL A 134 -15.74 0.81 -2.31
C VAL A 134 -16.85 1.82 -2.59
N ILE A 135 -18.04 1.33 -2.91
CA ILE A 135 -19.22 2.15 -3.12
C ILE A 135 -20.08 1.98 -1.87
N SER A 136 -20.20 3.02 -1.05
CA SER A 136 -21.27 3.07 -0.08
C SER A 136 -22.58 3.27 -0.84
N VAL A 137 -23.48 2.29 -0.75
CA VAL A 137 -24.88 2.56 -1.09
C VAL A 137 -25.38 3.49 0.01
N PRO A 138 -25.89 4.68 -0.29
CA PRO A 138 -26.52 5.51 0.73
C PRO A 138 -27.68 4.70 1.32
N SER A 139 -27.57 4.34 2.60
CA SER A 139 -28.66 3.77 3.38
C SER A 139 -29.76 4.78 3.62
#